data_AF-A0A7H2BMU7-F1
#
_entry.id   AF-A0A7H2BMU7-F1
#
_cell.length_a   1.000
_cell.length_b   1.000
_cell.length_c   1.000
_cell.angle_alpha   90.00
_cell.angle_beta   90.00
_cell.angle_gamma   90.00
#
_symmetry.space_group_name_H-M   'P 1'
#
loop_
_entity.id
_entity.type
_entity.pdbx_description
1 polymer ?
#
loop_
_entity_poly.entity_id
_entity_poly.type
_entity_poly.pdbx_seq_one_letter_code
_entity_poly.pdbx_strand_id
1 'polypeptide(L)'
;MKADTRYAILSLLTGILAFASSAMLVYEHLQIAKDASHVSVCDMNAILNCGTVMRTPFAEAFGFPNPYIGLVGYAITITIATAMLAGARFSRWYWLCMNVGHVLAFCFILYLWFNTTFVIGALCLFCMIVWIMQTILMTKTTAHNIQTGVIPAPEHIRRAVAGWSWFVVILIFVLLFGIIIIHFFDQIINSF
;
A
#
# COMPACT_ATOMS: atom_id res chain seq x y z
N MET A 1 19.20 18.18 -0.08
CA MET A 1 19.61 17.51 1.17
C MET A 1 18.48 17.42 2.20
N LYS A 2 17.99 18.51 2.84
CA LYS A 2 16.90 18.40 3.84
C LYS A 2 15.59 17.78 3.31
N ALA A 3 15.23 18.05 2.04
CA ALA A 3 14.04 17.46 1.40
C ALA A 3 14.20 15.95 1.14
N ASP A 4 15.39 15.51 0.74
CA ASP A 4 15.70 14.12 0.43
C ASP A 4 15.66 13.25 1.70
N THR A 5 16.16 13.78 2.82
CA THR A 5 16.10 13.10 4.13
C THR A 5 14.65 12.90 4.60
N ARG A 6 13.77 13.89 4.42
CA ARG A 6 12.35 13.77 4.80
C ARG A 6 11.65 12.67 4.01
N TYR A 7 11.89 12.62 2.70
CA TYR A 7 11.35 11.56 1.84
C TYR A 7 11.91 10.18 2.24
N ALA A 8 13.21 10.08 2.50
CA ALA A 8 13.83 8.83 2.91
C ALA A 8 13.25 8.29 4.23
N ILE A 9 13.08 9.14 5.26
CA ILE A 9 12.45 8.74 6.53
C ILE A 9 11.00 8.30 6.31
N LEU A 10 10.22 9.07 5.54
CA LEU A 10 8.83 8.73 5.26
C LEU A 10 8.73 7.38 4.54
N SER A 11 9.56 7.17 3.52
CA SER A 11 9.59 5.92 2.74
C SER A 11 10.05 4.74 3.58
N LEU A 12 10.98 4.96 4.51
CA LEU A 12 11.43 3.94 5.45
C LEU A 12 10.30 3.52 6.40
N LEU A 13 9.63 4.47 7.05
CA LEU A 13 8.57 4.16 8.02
C LEU A 13 7.37 3.49 7.35
N THR A 14 6.91 4.05 6.22
CA THR A 14 5.79 3.47 5.46
C THR A 14 6.16 2.11 4.88
N GLY A 15 7.39 1.93 4.39
CA GLY A 15 7.92 0.66 3.92
C GLY A 15 7.98 -0.40 5.02
N ILE A 16 8.44 -0.05 6.23
CA ILE A 16 8.49 -0.98 7.38
C ILE A 16 7.07 -1.43 7.77
N LEU A 17 6.12 -0.49 7.86
CA LEU A 17 4.74 -0.82 8.21
C LEU A 17 4.07 -1.72 7.16
N ALA A 18 4.29 -1.43 5.88
CA ALA A 18 3.78 -2.24 4.78
C ALA A 18 4.44 -3.62 4.71
N PHE A 19 5.75 -3.70 4.96
CA PHE A 19 6.50 -4.95 5.04
C PHE A 19 6.01 -5.82 6.19
N ALA A 20 5.87 -5.25 7.40
CA ALA A 20 5.38 -5.98 8.57
C ALA A 20 3.96 -6.51 8.35
N SER A 21 3.09 -5.70 7.74
CA SER A 21 1.73 -6.12 7.40
C SER A 21 1.72 -7.23 6.34
N SER A 22 2.60 -7.15 5.35
CA SER A 22 2.76 -8.21 4.33
C SER A 22 3.31 -9.50 4.93
N ALA A 23 4.26 -9.41 5.87
CA ALA A 23 4.77 -10.57 6.60
C ALA A 23 3.66 -11.24 7.43
N MET A 24 2.81 -10.45 8.07
CA MET A 24 1.67 -10.96 8.83
C MET A 24 0.64 -11.63 7.91
N LEU A 25 0.36 -11.05 6.74
CA LEU A 25 -0.50 -11.70 5.74
C LEU A 25 0.08 -13.05 5.27
N VAL A 26 1.39 -13.14 5.04
CA VAL A 26 2.02 -14.44 4.73
C VAL A 26 1.85 -15.42 5.88
N TYR A 27 2.08 -14.97 7.12
CA TYR A 27 1.91 -15.81 8.30
C TYR A 27 0.48 -16.37 8.39
N GLU A 28 -0.53 -15.51 8.28
CA GLU A 28 -1.95 -15.89 8.29
C GLU A 28 -2.29 -16.87 7.16
N HIS A 29 -1.79 -16.63 5.95
CA HIS A 29 -1.96 -17.55 4.82
C HIS A 29 -1.43 -18.94 5.12
N LEU A 30 -0.22 -19.02 5.69
CA LEU A 30 0.43 -20.29 6.03
C LEU A 30 -0.29 -21.03 7.15
N GLN A 31 -0.88 -20.32 8.11
CA GLN A 31 -1.66 -20.96 9.18
C GLN A 31 -2.98 -21.53 8.65
N ILE A 32 -3.69 -20.77 7.81
CA ILE A 32 -4.92 -21.26 7.15
C ILE A 32 -4.63 -22.46 6.25
N ALA A 33 -3.47 -22.48 5.58
CA ALA A 33 -3.04 -23.62 4.76
C ALA A 33 -2.73 -24.88 5.58
N LYS A 34 -2.29 -24.73 6.84
CA LYS A 34 -2.03 -25.86 7.75
C LYS A 34 -3.30 -26.35 8.43
N ASP A 35 -4.15 -25.41 8.84
CA ASP A 35 -5.40 -25.68 9.53
C ASP A 35 -6.49 -24.77 8.96
N ALA A 36 -7.40 -25.36 8.18
CA ALA A 36 -8.51 -24.64 7.57
C ALA A 36 -9.46 -24.02 8.61
N SER A 37 -9.43 -24.50 9.86
CA SER A 37 -10.20 -23.97 10.99
C SER A 37 -9.48 -22.87 11.78
N HIS A 38 -8.27 -22.47 11.35
CA HIS A 38 -7.55 -21.36 11.96
C HIS A 38 -8.37 -20.07 11.94
N VAL A 39 -8.46 -19.42 13.09
CA VAL A 39 -9.09 -18.11 13.26
C VAL A 39 -7.98 -17.06 13.20
N SER A 40 -8.05 -16.19 12.20
CA SER A 40 -7.01 -15.18 11.99
C SER A 40 -7.07 -14.11 13.07
N VAL A 41 -5.93 -13.47 13.35
CA VAL A 41 -5.80 -12.45 14.42
C VAL A 41 -6.72 -11.24 14.18
N CYS A 42 -7.11 -11.00 12.94
CA CYS A 42 -8.00 -9.89 12.58
C CYS A 42 -9.41 -10.33 12.18
N ASP A 43 -9.83 -11.55 12.52
CA ASP A 43 -11.23 -12.01 12.41
C ASP A 43 -12.05 -11.49 13.60
N MET A 44 -12.42 -10.21 13.55
CA MET A 44 -13.12 -9.53 14.65
C MET A 44 -14.63 -9.48 14.44
N ASN A 45 -15.09 -9.30 13.20
CA ASN A 45 -16.50 -9.22 12.84
C ASN A 45 -16.73 -9.64 11.38
N ALA A 46 -17.98 -9.63 10.91
CA ALA A 46 -18.31 -10.02 9.54
C ALA A 46 -17.66 -9.12 8.47
N ILE A 47 -17.37 -7.86 8.81
CA ILE A 47 -16.77 -6.86 7.92
C ILE A 47 -15.24 -7.00 7.91
N LEU A 48 -14.62 -7.20 9.07
CA LEU A 48 -13.18 -7.34 9.29
C LEU A 48 -12.88 -8.82 9.53
N ASN A 49 -12.61 -9.52 8.43
CA ASN A 49 -12.35 -10.96 8.43
C ASN A 49 -11.25 -11.29 7.41
N CYS A 50 -10.04 -11.47 7.91
CA CYS A 50 -8.90 -11.85 7.08
C CYS A 50 -9.00 -13.29 6.63
N GLY A 51 -9.53 -14.19 7.46
CA GLY A 51 -9.72 -15.59 7.08
C GLY A 51 -10.57 -15.74 5.81
N THR A 52 -11.67 -14.98 5.70
CA THR A 52 -12.54 -14.97 4.51
C THR A 52 -11.79 -14.46 3.28
N VAL A 53 -11.04 -13.36 3.40
CA VAL A 53 -10.27 -12.80 2.27
C VAL A 53 -9.18 -13.77 1.81
N MET A 54 -8.46 -14.38 2.74
CA MET A 54 -7.30 -15.23 2.46
C MET A 54 -7.67 -16.61 1.89
N ARG A 55 -8.91 -17.07 2.08
CA ARG A 55 -9.43 -18.29 1.46
C ARG A 55 -9.93 -18.08 0.02
N THR A 56 -9.95 -16.85 -0.48
CA THR A 56 -10.43 -16.57 -1.83
C THR A 56 -9.33 -16.77 -2.89
N PRO A 57 -9.69 -17.08 -4.14
CA PRO A 57 -8.73 -17.14 -5.25
C PRO A 57 -7.99 -15.81 -5.48
N PHE A 58 -8.56 -14.68 -5.03
CA PHE A 58 -7.92 -13.37 -5.11
C PHE A 58 -6.78 -13.18 -4.11
N ALA A 59 -6.58 -14.11 -3.16
CA ALA A 59 -5.42 -14.12 -2.28
C ALA A 59 -4.13 -14.56 -3.03
N GLU A 60 -4.28 -15.16 -4.21
CA GLU A 60 -3.19 -15.57 -5.08
C GLU A 60 -3.24 -14.78 -6.40
N ALA A 61 -2.08 -14.39 -6.91
CA ALA A 61 -1.93 -13.89 -8.26
C ALA A 61 -0.69 -14.53 -8.88
N PHE A 62 -0.75 -14.78 -10.19
CA PHE A 62 0.36 -15.38 -10.93
C PHE A 62 0.81 -16.75 -10.39
N GLY A 63 -0.07 -17.47 -9.68
CA GLY A 63 0.20 -18.80 -9.12
C GLY A 63 0.91 -18.79 -7.76
N PHE A 64 1.03 -17.65 -7.09
CA PHE A 64 1.56 -17.57 -5.73
C PHE A 64 0.81 -16.53 -4.87
N PRO A 65 0.89 -16.63 -3.53
CA PRO A 65 0.17 -15.70 -2.66
C PRO A 65 0.64 -14.25 -2.83
N ASN A 66 -0.32 -13.33 -2.99
CA ASN A 66 -0.08 -11.90 -3.18
C ASN A 66 0.83 -11.24 -2.12
N PRO A 67 0.75 -11.62 -0.83
CA PRO A 67 1.61 -11.03 0.19
C PRO A 67 3.12 -11.18 -0.05
N TYR A 68 3.55 -12.18 -0.84
CA TYR A 68 4.96 -12.32 -1.23
C TYR A 68 5.44 -11.19 -2.14
N ILE A 69 4.59 -10.67 -3.02
CA ILE A 69 4.90 -9.50 -3.86
C ILE A 69 5.18 -8.30 -2.96
N GLY A 70 4.34 -8.12 -1.93
CA GLY A 70 4.50 -7.07 -0.92
C GLY A 70 5.83 -7.19 -0.17
N LEU A 71 6.17 -8.38 0.34
CA LEU A 71 7.43 -8.60 1.05
C LEU A 71 8.65 -8.15 0.23
N VAL A 72 8.74 -8.57 -1.04
CA VAL A 72 9.87 -8.22 -1.91
C VAL A 72 9.87 -6.73 -2.23
N GLY A 73 8.73 -6.18 -2.65
CA GLY A 73 8.61 -4.77 -3.03
C GLY A 73 8.93 -3.81 -1.88
N TYR A 74 8.42 -4.11 -0.68
CA TYR A 74 8.66 -3.28 0.50
C TYR A 74 10.07 -3.47 1.07
N ALA A 75 10.66 -4.67 0.99
CA ALA A 75 12.07 -4.85 1.33
C ALA A 75 12.98 -3.98 0.46
N ILE A 76 12.75 -3.97 -0.86
CA ILE A 76 13.50 -3.10 -1.79
C ILE A 76 13.30 -1.62 -1.42
N THR A 77 12.06 -1.21 -1.14
CA THR A 77 11.74 0.17 -0.74
C THR A 77 12.50 0.59 0.53
N ILE A 78 12.54 -0.30 1.53
CA ILE A 78 13.29 -0.08 2.78
C ILE A 78 14.78 0.05 2.48
N THR A 79 15.35 -0.85 1.66
CA THR A 79 16.78 -0.80 1.29
C THR A 79 17.14 0.50 0.58
N ILE A 80 16.30 0.99 -0.32
CA ILE A 80 16.53 2.27 -1.01
C ILE A 80 16.49 3.41 0.00
N ALA A 81 15.49 3.42 0.88
CA ALA A 81 15.34 4.46 1.88
C ALA A 81 16.52 4.52 2.86
N THR A 82 17.02 3.36 3.33
CA THR A 82 18.20 3.31 4.20
C THR A 82 19.47 3.72 3.46
N ALA A 83 19.65 3.30 2.20
CA ALA A 83 20.76 3.73 1.38
C ALA A 83 20.78 5.25 1.16
N MET A 84 19.61 5.88 0.95
CA MET A 84 19.50 7.34 0.88
C MET A 84 19.92 8.03 2.18
N LEU A 85 19.54 7.46 3.34
CA LEU A 85 19.96 7.98 4.65
C LEU A 85 21.47 7.83 4.87
N ALA A 86 22.09 6.79 4.32
CA ALA A 86 23.54 6.61 4.29
C ALA A 86 24.26 7.54 3.30
N GLY A 87 23.52 8.36 2.52
CA GLY A 87 24.08 9.32 1.58
C GLY A 87 24.23 8.82 0.13
N ALA A 88 23.67 7.64 -0.20
CA ALA A 88 23.69 7.12 -1.56
C ALA A 88 22.92 8.05 -2.52
N ARG A 89 23.45 8.20 -3.74
CA ARG A 89 22.79 8.93 -4.82
C ARG A 89 22.46 7.98 -5.95
N PHE A 90 21.18 7.93 -6.32
CA PHE A 90 20.69 7.08 -7.40
C PHE A 90 20.61 7.84 -8.72
N SER A 91 20.81 7.12 -9.81
CA SER A 91 20.65 7.65 -11.17
C SER A 91 19.18 7.93 -11.49
N ARG A 92 18.94 8.76 -12.51
CA ARG A 92 17.58 9.12 -12.97
C ARG A 92 16.73 7.91 -13.38
N TRP A 93 17.34 6.91 -14.03
CA TRP A 93 16.63 5.71 -14.48
C TRP A 93 16.10 4.89 -13.31
N TYR A 94 16.87 4.81 -12.22
CA TYR A 94 16.50 4.04 -11.03
C TYR A 94 15.26 4.65 -10.36
N TRP A 95 15.22 5.97 -10.26
CA TRP A 95 14.05 6.71 -9.77
C TRP A 95 12.81 6.50 -10.62
N LEU A 96 12.97 6.40 -11.95
CA LEU A 96 11.86 6.12 -12.85
C LEU A 96 11.34 4.69 -12.65
N CYS A 97 12.24 3.70 -12.57
CA CYS A 97 11.88 2.31 -12.28
C CYS A 97 11.15 2.18 -10.93
N MET A 98 11.65 2.85 -9.89
CA MET A 98 11.02 2.87 -8.57
C MET A 98 9.60 3.48 -8.63
N ASN A 99 9.43 4.57 -9.36
CA ASN A 99 8.12 5.19 -9.54
C ASN A 99 7.14 4.27 -10.27
N VAL A 100 7.56 3.68 -11.39
CA VAL A 100 6.76 2.72 -12.15
C VAL A 100 6.37 1.55 -11.24
N GLY A 101 7.31 1.02 -10.45
CA GLY A 101 7.04 -0.03 -9.47
C GLY A 101 5.94 0.36 -8.47
N HIS A 102 6.03 1.55 -7.87
CA HIS A 102 5.01 2.01 -6.92
C HIS A 102 3.65 2.29 -7.57
N VAL A 103 3.61 2.78 -8.81
CA VAL A 103 2.37 2.99 -9.57
C VAL A 103 1.71 1.65 -9.89
N LEU A 104 2.47 0.69 -10.41
CA LEU A 104 1.97 -0.66 -10.69
C LEU A 104 1.46 -1.34 -9.42
N ALA A 105 2.20 -1.26 -8.32
CA ALA A 105 1.79 -1.79 -7.04
C ALA A 105 0.50 -1.11 -6.52
N PHE A 106 0.35 0.19 -6.71
CA PHE A 106 -0.88 0.91 -6.35
C PHE A 106 -2.08 0.46 -7.19
N CYS A 107 -1.92 0.33 -8.51
CA CYS A 107 -2.97 -0.19 -9.39
C CYS A 107 -3.38 -1.62 -9.01
N PHE A 108 -2.40 -2.48 -8.72
CA PHE A 108 -2.65 -3.85 -8.28
C PHE A 108 -3.42 -3.90 -6.95
N ILE A 109 -3.00 -3.08 -5.99
CA ILE A 109 -3.66 -2.99 -4.69
C ILE A 109 -5.09 -2.42 -4.80
N LEU A 110 -5.34 -1.44 -5.68
CA LEU A 110 -6.69 -0.95 -5.94
C LEU A 110 -7.59 -2.04 -6.55
N TYR A 111 -7.03 -2.87 -7.44
CA TYR A 111 -7.74 -4.03 -7.97
C TYR A 111 -8.11 -5.03 -6.87
N LEU A 112 -7.17 -5.36 -5.97
CA LEU A 112 -7.45 -6.24 -4.83
C LEU A 112 -8.49 -5.62 -3.89
N TRP A 113 -8.35 -4.33 -3.59
CA TRP A 113 -9.30 -3.58 -2.77
C TRP A 113 -10.72 -3.66 -3.35
N PHE A 114 -10.89 -3.44 -4.66
CA PHE A 114 -12.18 -3.56 -5.35
C PHE A 114 -12.78 -4.95 -5.17
N ASN A 115 -11.99 -6.01 -5.37
CA ASN A 115 -12.48 -7.38 -5.18
C ASN A 115 -12.87 -7.66 -3.72
N THR A 116 -12.06 -7.22 -2.74
CA THR A 116 -12.39 -7.41 -1.32
C THR A 116 -13.67 -6.69 -0.91
N THR A 117 -13.87 -5.45 -1.37
CA THR A 117 -15.04 -4.64 -1.04
C THR A 117 -16.30 -5.12 -1.77
N PHE A 118 -16.25 -5.26 -3.10
CA PHE A 118 -17.47 -5.46 -3.90
C PHE A 118 -17.78 -6.91 -4.26
N VAL A 119 -16.78 -7.81 -4.24
CA VAL A 119 -16.97 -9.21 -4.64
C VAL A 119 -17.04 -10.12 -3.41
N ILE A 120 -16.08 -9.95 -2.49
CA ILE A 120 -16.00 -10.77 -1.27
C ILE A 120 -16.96 -10.23 -0.20
N GLY A 121 -17.09 -8.90 -0.11
CA GLY A 121 -17.87 -8.26 0.95
C GLY A 121 -17.20 -8.38 2.33
N ALA A 122 -15.87 -8.46 2.37
CA ALA A 122 -15.09 -8.49 3.61
C ALA A 122 -13.75 -7.75 3.43
N LEU A 123 -13.31 -7.08 4.49
CA LEU A 123 -12.10 -6.29 4.58
C LEU A 123 -11.07 -6.98 5.49
N CYS A 124 -9.80 -6.80 5.17
CA CYS A 124 -8.69 -7.28 5.99
C CYS A 124 -7.90 -6.09 6.54
N LEU A 125 -7.66 -6.07 7.86
CA LEU A 125 -6.95 -4.99 8.53
C LEU A 125 -5.51 -4.83 8.01
N PHE A 126 -4.79 -5.94 7.79
CA PHE A 126 -3.43 -5.88 7.27
C PHE A 126 -3.39 -5.41 5.80
N CYS A 127 -4.34 -5.84 4.97
CA CYS A 127 -4.50 -5.32 3.62
C CYS A 127 -4.77 -3.81 3.64
N MET A 128 -5.57 -3.32 4.61
CA MET A 128 -5.81 -1.90 4.81
C MET A 128 -4.54 -1.12 5.10
N ILE A 129 -3.72 -1.61 6.03
CA ILE A 129 -2.44 -0.97 6.32
C ILE A 129 -1.56 -0.93 5.06
N VAL A 130 -1.48 -2.04 4.31
CA VAL A 130 -0.69 -2.13 3.07
C VAL A 130 -1.15 -1.09 2.04
N TRP A 131 -2.45 -0.99 1.76
CA TRP A 131 -2.91 -0.05 0.74
C TRP A 131 -2.82 1.41 1.16
N ILE A 132 -2.98 1.71 2.45
CA ILE A 132 -2.75 3.06 3.00
C ILE A 132 -1.28 3.44 2.80
N MET A 133 -0.35 2.59 3.23
CA MET A 133 1.09 2.86 3.09
C MET A 133 1.52 2.94 1.63
N GLN A 134 1.01 2.07 0.77
CA GLN A 134 1.30 2.09 -0.67
C GLN A 134 0.84 3.40 -1.32
N THR A 135 -0.35 3.90 -0.97
CA THR A 135 -0.89 5.17 -1.50
C THR A 135 0.03 6.34 -1.16
N ILE A 136 0.53 6.36 0.09
CA ILE A 136 1.49 7.37 0.54
C ILE A 136 2.80 7.23 -0.24
N LEU A 137 3.35 6.02 -0.36
CA LEU A 137 4.59 5.75 -1.10
C LEU A 137 4.50 6.17 -2.56
N MET A 138 3.43 5.78 -3.26
CA MET A 138 3.20 6.13 -4.67
C MET A 138 3.12 7.65 -4.85
N THR A 139 2.32 8.33 -4.03
CA THR A 139 2.12 9.78 -4.16
C THR A 139 3.39 10.55 -3.82
N LYS A 140 4.10 10.16 -2.75
CA LYS A 140 5.32 10.86 -2.31
C LYS A 140 6.51 10.58 -3.21
N THR A 141 6.64 9.37 -3.74
CA THR A 141 7.70 9.05 -4.72
C THR A 141 7.47 9.79 -6.03
N THR A 142 6.21 9.87 -6.49
CA THR A 142 5.86 10.67 -7.69
C THR A 142 6.14 12.15 -7.46
N ALA A 143 5.73 12.69 -6.32
CA ALA A 143 6.03 14.08 -5.97
C ALA A 143 7.54 14.34 -5.88
N HIS A 144 8.31 13.43 -5.29
CA HIS A 144 9.77 13.52 -5.21
C HIS A 144 10.39 13.57 -6.61
N ASN A 145 10.02 12.66 -7.51
CA ASN A 145 10.54 12.61 -8.88
C ASN A 145 10.21 13.84 -9.71
N ILE A 146 9.04 14.45 -9.52
CA ILE A 146 8.67 15.72 -10.16
C ILE A 146 9.53 16.86 -9.58
N GLN A 147 9.70 16.92 -8.26
CA GLN A 147 10.46 17.98 -7.60
C GLN A 147 11.94 17.95 -7.95
N THR A 148 12.54 16.76 -8.08
CA THR A 148 13.95 16.57 -8.43
C THR A 148 14.22 16.66 -9.94
N GLY A 149 13.19 16.80 -10.77
CA GLY A 149 13.32 16.91 -12.23
C GLY A 149 13.59 15.58 -12.94
N VAL A 150 13.42 14.45 -12.25
CA VAL A 150 13.43 13.11 -12.86
C VAL A 150 12.30 12.99 -13.87
N ILE A 151 11.11 13.50 -13.52
CA ILE A 151 9.98 13.67 -14.44
C ILE A 151 10.00 15.14 -14.91
N PRO A 152 10.13 15.39 -16.22
CA PRO A 152 10.17 16.76 -16.73
C PRO A 152 8.81 17.42 -16.52
N ALA A 153 8.78 18.47 -15.69
CA ALA A 153 7.58 19.24 -15.41
C ALA A 153 7.89 20.74 -15.35
N PRO A 154 6.99 21.60 -15.85
CA PRO A 154 7.07 23.04 -15.68
C PRO A 154 7.22 23.48 -14.22
N GLU A 155 7.86 24.62 -14.00
CA GLU A 155 8.20 25.12 -12.66
C GLU A 155 6.98 25.45 -11.79
N HIS A 156 5.86 25.81 -12.41
CA HIS A 156 4.58 25.98 -11.71
C HIS A 156 4.03 24.65 -11.16
N ILE A 157 4.15 23.55 -11.93
CA ILE A 157 3.75 22.21 -11.48
C ILE A 157 4.68 21.71 -10.37
N ARG A 158 6.00 21.92 -10.49
CA ARG A 158 6.97 21.51 -9.44
C ARG A 158 6.66 22.14 -8.09
N ARG A 159 6.26 23.42 -8.06
CA ARG A 159 5.85 24.13 -6.83
C ARG A 159 4.48 23.67 -6.33
N ALA A 160 3.51 23.49 -7.22
CA ALA A 160 2.17 23.02 -6.85
C ALA A 160 2.22 21.61 -6.21
N VAL A 161 2.98 20.69 -6.80
CA VAL A 161 3.10 19.30 -6.33
C VAL A 161 3.67 19.19 -4.91
N ALA A 162 4.57 20.10 -4.52
CA ALA A 162 5.11 20.13 -3.15
C ALA A 162 4.01 20.41 -2.11
N GLY A 163 3.08 21.33 -2.39
CA GLY A 163 1.94 21.64 -1.54
C GLY A 163 0.79 20.66 -1.66
N TRP A 164 0.51 20.17 -2.88
CA TRP A 164 -0.66 19.34 -3.17
C TRP A 164 -0.46 17.84 -2.94
N SER A 165 0.77 17.35 -2.76
CA SER A 165 1.00 15.92 -2.58
C SER A 165 0.22 15.31 -1.40
N TRP A 166 0.07 16.04 -0.29
CA TRP A 166 -0.77 15.58 0.83
C TRP A 166 -2.27 15.68 0.53
N PHE A 167 -2.69 16.69 -0.22
CA PHE A 167 -4.07 16.81 -0.68
C PHE A 167 -4.49 15.61 -1.53
N VAL A 168 -3.62 15.16 -2.45
CA VAL A 168 -3.86 13.96 -3.27
C VAL A 168 -4.00 12.70 -2.40
N VAL A 169 -3.13 12.50 -1.40
CA VAL A 169 -3.25 11.37 -0.46
C VAL A 169 -4.59 11.41 0.28
N ILE A 170 -4.94 12.57 0.85
CA ILE A 170 -6.19 12.75 1.58
C ILE A 170 -7.39 12.49 0.67
N LEU A 171 -7.37 13.02 -0.55
CA LEU A 171 -8.45 12.82 -1.52
C LEU A 171 -8.64 11.34 -1.85
N ILE A 172 -7.55 10.59 -2.11
CA ILE A 172 -7.63 9.15 -2.36
C ILE A 172 -8.20 8.43 -1.14
N PHE A 173 -7.76 8.77 0.06
CA PHE A 173 -8.30 8.16 1.29
C PHE A 173 -9.78 8.48 1.50
N VAL A 174 -10.20 9.73 1.31
CA VAL A 174 -11.61 10.12 1.41
C VAL A 174 -12.46 9.31 0.42
N LEU A 175 -11.98 9.12 -0.81
CA LEU A 175 -12.68 8.31 -1.80
C LEU A 175 -12.74 6.83 -1.38
N LEU A 176 -11.61 6.21 -1.01
CA LEU A 176 -11.58 4.79 -0.64
C LEU A 176 -12.40 4.50 0.62
N PHE A 177 -12.17 5.26 1.69
CA PHE A 177 -12.94 5.10 2.93
C PHE A 177 -14.41 5.51 2.75
N GLY A 178 -14.70 6.55 1.98
CA GLY A 178 -16.08 6.95 1.67
C GLY A 178 -16.84 5.83 0.96
N ILE A 179 -16.22 5.18 -0.02
CA ILE A 179 -16.82 4.03 -0.72
C ILE A 179 -17.02 2.85 0.24
N ILE A 180 -16.03 2.54 1.10
CA ILE A 180 -16.18 1.50 2.13
C ILE A 180 -17.39 1.80 3.02
N ILE A 181 -17.48 3.01 3.56
CA ILE A 181 -18.55 3.38 4.49
C ILE A 181 -19.92 3.28 3.81
N ILE A 182 -20.04 3.74 2.56
CA ILE A 182 -21.30 3.67 1.80
C ILE A 182 -21.67 2.21 1.51
N HIS A 183 -20.71 1.40 1.08
CA HIS A 183 -20.97 0.01 0.69
C HIS A 183 -21.31 -0.88 1.89
N PHE A 184 -20.64 -0.68 3.02
CA PHE A 184 -20.84 -1.44 4.25
C PHE A 184 -21.85 -0.80 5.20
N PHE A 185 -22.55 0.26 4.79
CA PHE A 185 -23.42 1.06 5.66
C PHE A 185 -24.48 0.21 6.37
N ASP A 186 -25.18 -0.65 5.63
CA ASP A 186 -26.22 -1.52 6.18
C ASP A 186 -25.65 -2.55 7.17
N GLN A 187 -24.46 -3.07 6.89
CA GLN A 187 -23.79 -4.03 7.78
C GLN A 187 -23.28 -3.34 9.06
N ILE A 188 -22.80 -2.10 8.96
CA ILE A 188 -22.34 -1.31 10.10
C ILE A 188 -23.52 -0.96 11.01
N ILE A 189 -24.66 -0.54 10.45
CA ILE A 189 -25.86 -0.18 11.24
C ILE A 189 -26.45 -1.41 11.94
N ASN A 190 -26.52 -2.55 11.25
CA ASN A 190 -27.08 -3.77 11.83
C ASN A 190 -26.16 -4.48 12.84
N SER A 191 -24.93 -3.98 13.02
CA SER A 191 -23.96 -4.49 14.00
C SER A 191 -24.01 -3.76 15.36
N PHE A 192 -24.83 -2.72 15.50
CA PHE A 192 -25.11 -1.98 16.75
C PHE A 192 -26.51 -2.31 17.27
#